data_AF-A0A963RSZ7-F1
#
_entry.id   AF-A0A963RSZ7-F1
#
_cell.length_a   1.000
_cell.length_b   1.000
_cell.length_c   1.000
_cell.angle_alpha   90.00
_cell.angle_beta   90.00
_cell.angle_gamma   90.00
#
_symmetry.space_group_name_H-M   'P 1'
#
loop_
_entity.id
_entity.type
_entity.pdbx_description
1 polymer ?
#
loop_
_entity_poly.entity_id
_entity_poly.type
_entity_poly.pdbx_seq_one_letter_code
_entity_poly.pdbx_strand_id
1 'polypeptide(L)'
;VAAHDGATAAYRQAALSAMKDVEDQLTGLQTLAEQVERTRAAAAAAAGAEQRILNSYQAGLSAYTDVVTAQATALNARRAVMQLQLQRQQSAVSLVQALGGGWQAPWGQAAPAG
;
A
#
# COMPACT_ATOMS: atom_id res chain seq x y z
N VAL A 1 -32.48 9.42 32.09
CA VAL A 1 -32.63 9.99 30.73
C VAL A 1 -31.30 10.59 30.26
N ALA A 2 -30.73 11.61 30.93
CA ALA A 2 -29.43 12.20 30.55
C ALA A 2 -28.24 11.19 30.41
N ALA A 3 -28.12 10.19 31.29
CA ALA A 3 -27.09 9.15 31.18
C ALA A 3 -27.31 8.21 29.96
N HIS A 4 -28.56 7.96 29.57
CA HIS A 4 -28.91 7.15 28.41
C HIS A 4 -28.64 7.92 27.10
N ASP A 5 -28.93 9.22 27.09
CA ASP A 5 -28.64 10.10 25.95
C ASP A 5 -27.13 10.21 25.71
N GLY A 6 -26.34 10.36 26.78
CA GLY A 6 -24.87 10.36 26.73
C GLY A 6 -24.29 9.04 26.22
N ALA A 7 -24.79 7.90 26.71
CA ALA A 7 -24.35 6.58 26.24
C ALA A 7 -24.69 6.34 24.76
N THR A 8 -25.87 6.80 24.30
CA THR A 8 -26.29 6.71 22.90
C THR A 8 -25.40 7.58 21.99
N ALA A 9 -25.05 8.78 22.44
CA ALA A 9 -24.15 9.66 21.71
C ALA A 9 -22.74 9.07 21.57
N ALA A 10 -22.19 8.50 22.65
CA ALA A 10 -20.89 7.83 22.64
C ALA A 10 -20.86 6.63 21.68
N TYR A 11 -21.91 5.81 21.68
CA TYR A 11 -22.04 4.68 20.75
C TYR A 11 -22.08 5.14 19.28
N ARG A 12 -22.89 6.16 18.97
CA ARG A 12 -22.95 6.74 17.62
C ARG A 12 -21.60 7.28 17.17
N GLN A 13 -20.90 7.98 18.05
CA GLN A 13 -19.57 8.52 17.73
C GLN A 13 -18.58 7.40 17.45
N ALA A 14 -18.56 6.33 18.25
CA ALA A 14 -17.68 5.18 18.03
C ALA A 14 -17.97 4.48 16.70
N ALA A 15 -19.25 4.30 16.35
CA ALA A 15 -19.65 3.71 15.07
C ALA A 15 -19.23 4.57 13.88
N LEU A 16 -19.42 5.89 13.94
CA LEU A 16 -19.01 6.82 12.88
C LEU A 16 -17.49 6.85 12.71
N SER A 17 -16.73 6.83 13.80
CA SER A 17 -15.27 6.73 13.75
C SER A 17 -14.81 5.44 13.09
N ALA A 18 -15.39 4.30 13.47
CA ALA A 18 -15.06 3.01 12.85
C ALA A 18 -15.38 2.98 11.34
N MET A 19 -16.52 3.54 10.93
CA MET A 19 -16.88 3.64 9.50
C MET A 19 -15.89 4.52 8.73
N LYS A 20 -15.50 5.66 9.31
CA LYS A 20 -14.51 6.56 8.72
C LYS A 20 -13.15 5.87 8.54
N ASP A 21 -12.68 5.14 9.55
CA ASP A 21 -11.38 4.46 9.48
C ASP A 21 -11.36 3.41 8.37
N VAL A 22 -12.45 2.67 8.18
CA VAL A 22 -12.61 1.70 7.07
C VAL A 22 -12.61 2.38 5.72
N GLU A 23 -13.33 3.49 5.57
CA GLU A 23 -13.37 4.26 4.32
C GLU A 23 -12.00 4.82 3.95
N ASP A 24 -11.27 5.36 4.94
CA ASP A 24 -9.92 5.88 4.77
C ASP A 24 -8.96 4.75 4.31
N GLN A 25 -9.06 3.56 4.90
CA GLN A 25 -8.26 2.40 4.51
C GLN A 25 -8.59 1.86 3.11
N LEU A 26 -9.87 1.77 2.75
CA LEU A 26 -10.30 1.33 1.41
C LEU A 26 -9.82 2.31 0.33
N THR A 27 -9.96 3.60 0.58
CA THR A 27 -9.47 4.65 -0.32
C THR A 27 -7.95 4.58 -0.48
N GLY A 28 -7.23 4.31 0.62
CA GLY A 28 -5.79 4.07 0.61
C GLY A 28 -5.39 2.87 -0.25
N LEU A 29 -6.11 1.75 -0.15
CA LEU A 29 -5.88 0.55 -0.97
C LEU A 29 -6.14 0.79 -2.46
N GLN A 30 -7.18 1.53 -2.81
CA GLN A 30 -7.48 1.90 -4.19
C GLN A 30 -6.37 2.77 -4.79
N THR A 31 -5.97 3.81 -4.07
CA THR A 31 -4.86 4.70 -4.47
C THR A 31 -3.57 3.91 -4.70
N LEU A 32 -3.29 2.95 -3.82
CA LEU A 32 -2.09 2.12 -3.91
C LEU A 32 -2.15 1.14 -5.11
N ALA A 33 -3.33 0.65 -5.46
CA ALA A 33 -3.52 -0.16 -6.66
C ALA A 33 -3.22 0.64 -7.93
N GLU A 34 -3.68 1.90 -8.02
CA GLU A 34 -3.35 2.78 -9.14
C GLU A 34 -1.85 3.09 -9.22
N GLN A 35 -1.20 3.32 -8.07
CA GLN A 35 0.25 3.52 -8.02
C GLN A 35 1.01 2.30 -8.55
N VAL A 36 0.61 1.09 -8.17
CA VAL A 36 1.23 -0.15 -8.66
C VAL A 36 1.19 -0.22 -10.19
N GLU A 37 0.04 0.09 -10.81
CA GLU A 37 -0.08 0.06 -12.28
C GLU A 37 0.80 1.10 -12.96
N ARG A 38 0.85 2.34 -12.43
CA ARG A 38 1.74 3.38 -12.96
C ARG A 38 3.21 2.99 -12.83
N THR A 39 3.62 2.43 -11.70
CA THR A 39 5.01 2.01 -11.48
C THR A 39 5.36 0.80 -12.35
N ARG A 40 4.41 -0.11 -12.63
CA ARG A 40 4.60 -1.19 -13.61
C ARG A 40 4.86 -0.65 -15.02
N ALA A 41 4.07 0.34 -15.45
CA ALA A 41 4.28 1.00 -16.75
C ALA A 41 5.67 1.66 -16.82
N ALA A 42 6.09 2.34 -15.74
CA ALA A 42 7.43 2.93 -15.65
C ALA A 42 8.55 1.87 -15.71
N ALA A 43 8.38 0.73 -15.03
CA ALA A 43 9.33 -0.37 -15.08
C ALA A 43 9.44 -1.00 -16.48
N ALA A 44 8.32 -1.15 -17.19
CA ALA A 44 8.30 -1.60 -18.58
C ALA A 44 9.01 -0.61 -19.52
N ALA A 45 8.78 0.69 -19.33
CA ALA A 45 9.47 1.74 -20.09
C ALA A 45 10.99 1.72 -19.84
N ALA A 46 11.43 1.52 -18.59
CA ALA A 46 12.83 1.41 -18.23
C ALA A 46 13.49 0.16 -18.86
N ALA A 47 12.79 -0.98 -18.88
CA ALA A 47 13.27 -2.18 -19.57
C ALA A 47 13.38 -1.97 -21.09
N GLY A 48 12.43 -1.25 -21.70
CA GLY A 48 12.52 -0.86 -23.11
C GLY A 48 13.71 0.08 -23.39
N ALA A 49 14.03 0.98 -22.47
CA ALA A 49 15.19 1.86 -22.59
C ALA A 49 16.52 1.08 -22.46
N GLU A 50 16.60 0.15 -21.50
CA GLU A 50 17.71 -0.79 -21.33
C GLU A 50 18.01 -1.54 -22.64
N GLN A 51 16.97 -2.09 -23.28
CA GLN A 51 17.14 -2.79 -24.56
C GLN A 51 17.65 -1.88 -25.68
N ARG A 52 17.12 -0.65 -25.78
CA ARG A 52 17.60 0.31 -26.79
C ARG A 52 19.06 0.67 -26.59
N ILE A 53 19.49 0.89 -25.36
CA ILE A 53 20.88 1.23 -25.03
C ILE A 53 21.80 0.03 -25.30
N LEU A 54 21.36 -1.19 -24.99
CA LEU A 54 22.08 -2.40 -25.35
C LEU A 54 22.28 -2.53 -26.86
N ASN A 55 21.24 -2.27 -27.65
CA ASN A 55 21.33 -2.29 -29.10
C ASN A 55 22.31 -1.22 -29.62
N SER A 56 22.28 0.00 -29.07
CA SER A 56 23.23 1.06 -29.42
C SER A 56 24.68 0.69 -29.09
N TYR A 57 24.92 0.06 -27.93
CA TYR A 57 26.23 -0.46 -27.58
C TYR A 57 26.71 -1.54 -28.56
N GLN A 58 25.85 -2.50 -28.92
CA GLN A 58 26.17 -3.55 -29.89
C GLN A 58 26.46 -2.98 -31.29
N ALA A 59 25.82 -1.86 -31.65
CA ALA A 59 26.09 -1.12 -32.87
C ALA A 59 27.34 -0.20 -32.78
N GLY A 60 28.02 -0.15 -31.63
CA GLY A 60 29.19 0.70 -31.41
C GLY A 60 28.88 2.20 -31.23
N LEU A 61 27.61 2.55 -30.98
CA LEU A 61 27.12 3.93 -30.86
C LEU A 61 27.09 4.45 -29.42
N SER A 62 27.31 3.59 -28.43
CA SER A 62 27.25 3.95 -27.01
C SER A 62 28.29 3.18 -26.20
N ALA A 63 28.68 3.69 -25.03
CA ALA A 63 29.62 3.03 -24.16
C ALA A 63 28.92 1.93 -23.34
N TYR A 64 29.67 0.91 -22.92
CA TYR A 64 29.10 -0.14 -22.06
C TYR A 64 28.64 0.40 -20.70
N THR A 65 29.23 1.51 -20.22
CA THR A 65 28.78 2.21 -19.00
C THR A 65 27.34 2.69 -19.10
N ASP A 66 26.86 3.02 -20.29
CA ASP A 66 25.48 3.43 -20.53
C ASP A 66 24.53 2.24 -20.35
N VAL A 67 24.95 1.04 -20.80
CA VAL A 67 24.20 -0.21 -20.60
C VAL A 67 24.06 -0.51 -19.12
N VAL A 68 25.16 -0.45 -18.36
CA VAL A 68 25.14 -0.68 -16.90
C VAL A 68 24.24 0.32 -16.19
N THR A 69 24.29 1.59 -16.59
CA THR A 69 23.43 2.63 -16.04
C THR A 69 21.95 2.34 -16.32
N ALA A 70 21.62 1.95 -17.55
CA ALA A 70 20.26 1.60 -17.94
C ALA A 70 19.72 0.36 -17.20
N GLN A 71 20.56 -0.66 -17.03
CA GLN A 71 20.25 -1.85 -16.23
C GLN A 71 19.97 -1.49 -14.76
N ALA A 72 20.78 -0.60 -14.17
CA ALA A 72 20.57 -0.13 -12.81
C ALA A 72 19.22 0.62 -12.68
N THR A 73 18.88 1.48 -13.64
CA THR A 73 17.59 2.17 -13.70
C THR A 73 16.43 1.17 -13.81
N ALA A 74 16.52 0.18 -14.70
CA ALA A 74 15.49 -0.84 -14.88
C ALA A 74 15.31 -1.70 -13.62
N LEU A 75 16.41 -2.10 -12.98
CA LEU A 75 16.38 -2.84 -11.72
C LEU A 75 15.71 -2.03 -10.60
N ASN A 76 16.06 -0.75 -10.46
CA ASN A 76 15.45 0.12 -9.46
C ASN A 76 13.95 0.31 -9.71
N ALA A 77 13.52 0.45 -10.96
CA ALA A 77 12.10 0.53 -11.30
C ALA A 77 11.35 -0.76 -10.94
N ARG A 78 11.92 -1.94 -11.23
CA ARG A 78 11.34 -3.24 -10.82
C ARG A 78 11.26 -3.37 -9.30
N ARG A 79 12.28 -2.90 -8.56
CA ARG A 79 12.26 -2.87 -7.09
C ARG A 79 11.15 -1.98 -6.54
N ALA A 80 10.91 -0.82 -7.14
CA ALA A 80 9.82 0.06 -6.73
C ALA A 80 8.45 -0.62 -6.89
N VAL A 81 8.23 -1.39 -7.97
CA VAL A 81 7.00 -2.19 -8.14
C VAL A 81 6.84 -3.19 -6.99
N MET A 82 7.90 -3.91 -6.63
CA MET A 82 7.85 -4.90 -5.54
C MET A 82 7.57 -4.26 -4.18
N GLN A 83 8.17 -3.10 -3.90
CA GLN A 83 7.93 -2.35 -2.66
C GLN A 83 6.47 -1.91 -2.55
N LEU A 84 5.87 -1.39 -3.62
CA LEU A 84 4.45 -1.00 -3.63
C LEU A 84 3.52 -2.20 -3.48
N GLN A 85 3.85 -3.35 -4.09
CA GLN A 85 3.09 -4.59 -3.89
C GLN A 85 3.13 -5.07 -2.44
N LEU A 86 4.31 -5.00 -1.80
CA LEU A 86 4.47 -5.31 -0.38
C LEU A 86 3.63 -4.37 0.49
N GLN A 87 3.70 -3.07 0.24
CA GLN A 87 2.89 -2.07 0.94
C GLN A 87 1.40 -2.40 0.81
N ARG A 88 0.94 -2.80 -0.38
CA ARG A 88 -0.47 -3.15 -0.62
C ARG A 88 -0.88 -4.36 0.18
N GLN A 89 -0.02 -5.36 0.28
CA GLN A 89 -0.31 -6.55 1.07
C GLN A 89 -0.38 -6.23 2.57
N GLN A 90 0.51 -5.37 3.08
CA GLN A 90 0.48 -4.90 4.46
C GLN A 90 -0.78 -4.07 4.76
N SER A 91 -1.16 -3.16 3.85
CA SER A 91 -2.41 -2.40 3.97
C SER A 91 -3.64 -3.30 3.98
N ALA A 92 -3.67 -4.37 3.17
CA ALA A 92 -4.75 -5.34 3.17
C ALA A 92 -4.86 -6.09 4.52
N VAL A 93 -3.72 -6.50 5.09
CA VAL A 93 -3.68 -7.13 6.42
C VAL A 93 -4.16 -6.15 7.51
N SER A 94 -3.74 -4.89 7.45
CA SER A 94 -4.18 -3.85 8.39
C SER A 94 -5.68 -3.58 8.30
N LEU A 95 -6.25 -3.58 7.08
CA LEU A 95 -7.70 -3.47 6.89
C LEU A 95 -8.45 -4.65 7.53
N VAL A 96 -7.96 -5.88 7.33
CA VAL A 96 -8.55 -7.08 7.97
C VAL A 96 -8.51 -6.98 9.50
N GLN A 97 -7.43 -6.46 10.08
CA GLN A 97 -7.33 -6.22 11.51
C GLN A 97 -8.31 -5.14 11.98
N ALA A 98 -8.41 -4.02 11.26
CA ALA A 98 -9.28 -2.88 11.61
C ALA A 98 -10.78 -3.20 11.48
N LEU A 99 -11.16 -4.00 10.48
CA LEU A 99 -12.52 -4.55 10.33
C LEU A 99 -12.91 -5.54 11.44
N GLY A 100 -12.02 -5.78 12.40
CA GLY A 100 -12.32 -6.51 13.62
C GLY A 100 -11.61 -7.84 13.77
N GLY A 101 -10.82 -8.29 12.78
CA GLY A 101 -9.90 -9.44 12.88
C GLY A 101 -10.36 -10.59 13.78
N GLY A 102 -11.63 -10.98 13.76
CA GLY A 102 -12.21 -12.03 14.62
C GLY A 102 -12.03 -11.90 16.16
N TRP A 103 -11.41 -10.85 16.70
CA TRP A 103 -11.06 -10.78 18.14
C TRP A 103 -11.26 -9.37 18.71
N GLN A 104 -12.51 -8.99 18.81
CA GLN A 104 -12.98 -8.36 20.04
C GLN A 104 -13.67 -9.46 20.83
N ALA A 105 -12.87 -10.36 21.43
CA ALA A 105 -13.42 -11.27 22.39
C ALA A 105 -13.94 -10.40 23.57
N PRO A 106 -15.21 -10.53 24.01
CA PRO A 106 -15.83 -9.59 24.96
C PRO A 106 -15.22 -9.57 26.37
N TRP A 107 -14.09 -10.24 26.59
CA TRP A 107 -13.48 -10.47 27.91
C TRP A 107 -12.15 -9.72 28.12
N GLY A 108 -11.69 -8.91 27.16
CA GLY A 108 -10.45 -8.12 27.28
C GLY A 108 -10.59 -6.75 27.97
N GLN A 109 -11.82 -6.27 28.20
CA GLN A 109 -12.10 -5.10 29.04
C GLN A 109 -12.99 -5.53 30.22
N ALA A 110 -12.46 -6.41 31.07
CA ALA A 110 -12.96 -6.56 32.42
C ALA A 110 -11.91 -6.00 33.38
N ALA A 111 -12.16 -4.80 33.91
CA ALA A 111 -11.58 -4.36 35.18
C ALA A 111 -12.62 -3.46 35.88
N PRO A 112 -12.78 -3.49 37.21
CA PRO A 112 -11.82 -4.00 38.21
C PRO A 112 -12.35 -5.18 39.05
N ALA A 113 -11.44 -6.02 39.53
CA ALA A 113 -11.67 -6.82 40.74
C ALA A 113 -11.13 -6.00 41.92
N GLY A 114 -12.04 -5.61 42.83
CA GLY A 114 -11.71 -4.94 44.10
C GLY A 114 -12.22 -3.51 44.17
#